data_AF-A0A369RCX3-F1
#
_entry.id   AF-A0A369RCX3-F1
#
_cell.length_a   1.000
_cell.length_b   1.000
_cell.length_c   1.000
_cell.angle_alpha   90.00
_cell.angle_beta   90.00
_cell.angle_gamma   90.00
#
_symmetry.space_group_name_H-M   'P 1'
#
loop_
_entity.id
_entity.type
_entity.pdbx_description
1 polymer ?
#
loop_
_entity_poly.entity_id
_entity_poly.type
_entity_poly.pdbx_seq_one_letter_code
_entity_poly.pdbx_strand_id
1 'polypeptide(L)'
;MTRYAIIMSVENYEHFSPTKFTHADSNLIFHTLTGKCDYAEQHTIVFKLSPKKTKSPNEILSEIKRAVENSTSGDSVLFYFAGHGHYQDGKTYLILPNTVPGAYETTAIALEDLSKELRVPERACFRIFDACHSGTDVRDDAGKLDSESFIRSINHDASGWVTLAGCKDDQFSISDASIGQGLFTYYLCEEMSSFKPDQPIYPEILKVNISDKVLEHAKSLGYTQTPTLNASISGNISIATRRADVTSPAHEETADERETNIDIRIARLAKVKDVLTNEHLENVLNMMTEKCAAEFRNAISLPFEITVNEKIRANDIPEKMHSSIVDFSKNIGIKPRHDIKRYEEEYDDPYDTYFGALSALYPRKKRKRIFYDVRQPDDMPNSATIIDFKGDGRCLPDIKVLLYLIPLQITGCMLVSVFNCGWRNRSSDIELIKNFYQMLKPDDSEERINEIGPFSANSAMEKITNIVEKRVALLERELSE
;
A
#
# COMPACT_ATOMS: atom_id res chain seq x y z
N MET A 1 14.45 8.07 -11.95
CA MET A 1 14.37 8.31 -10.51
C MET A 1 13.04 7.76 -10.03
N THR A 2 13.10 6.70 -9.25
CA THR A 2 11.96 6.08 -8.58
C THR A 2 11.81 6.66 -7.17
N ARG A 3 10.58 6.88 -6.73
CA ARG A 3 10.28 7.33 -5.37
C ARG A 3 9.65 6.22 -4.55
N TYR A 4 10.32 5.88 -3.45
CA TYR A 4 9.86 4.93 -2.46
C TYR A 4 9.32 5.68 -1.25
N ALA A 5 8.23 5.18 -0.67
CA ALA A 5 7.66 5.73 0.55
C ALA A 5 7.39 4.64 1.58
N ILE A 6 7.78 4.89 2.82
CA ILE A 6 7.46 4.08 3.98
C ILE A 6 6.66 4.98 4.91
N ILE A 7 5.38 4.67 5.09
CA ILE A 7 4.45 5.48 5.89
C ILE A 7 4.07 4.65 7.11
N MET A 8 4.49 5.07 8.30
CA MET A 8 4.19 4.39 9.54
C MET A 8 3.36 5.28 10.45
N SER A 9 2.28 4.73 10.98
CA SER A 9 1.44 5.40 11.98
C SER A 9 1.11 4.45 13.11
N VAL A 10 1.10 5.00 14.31
CA VAL A 10 0.67 4.33 15.53
C VAL A 10 -0.32 5.25 16.23
N GLU A 11 -1.53 4.77 16.46
CA GLU A 11 -2.63 5.57 17.04
C GLU A 11 -2.97 5.12 18.46
N ASN A 12 -2.94 3.80 18.69
CA ASN A 12 -3.27 3.21 19.98
C ASN A 12 -2.08 2.42 20.51
N TYR A 13 -1.91 2.43 21.84
CA TYR A 13 -0.82 1.79 22.55
C TYR A 13 -1.36 0.98 23.74
N GLU A 14 -0.62 -0.05 24.16
CA GLU A 14 -0.93 -0.81 25.37
C GLU A 14 -0.50 -0.05 26.64
N HIS A 15 0.63 0.66 26.57
CA HIS A 15 1.28 1.28 27.73
C HIS A 15 1.34 2.81 27.69
N PHE A 16 0.89 3.42 26.58
CA PHE A 16 0.96 4.88 26.38
C PHE A 16 -0.40 5.45 25.98
N SER A 17 -0.56 6.75 26.14
CA SER A 17 -1.77 7.45 25.71
C SER A 17 -1.91 7.44 24.17
N PRO A 18 -3.13 7.29 23.63
CA PRO A 18 -3.35 7.26 22.19
C PRO A 18 -3.06 8.61 21.53
N THR A 19 -2.58 8.55 20.29
CA THR A 19 -2.28 9.68 19.41
C THR A 19 -3.35 9.74 18.32
N LYS A 20 -4.40 10.53 18.55
CA LYS A 20 -5.55 10.60 17.65
C LYS A 20 -5.14 11.03 16.24
N PHE A 21 -5.84 10.49 15.25
CA PHE A 21 -5.74 10.84 13.82
C PHE A 21 -4.45 10.42 13.10
N THR A 22 -3.47 9.79 13.75
CA THR A 22 -2.25 9.35 13.04
C THR A 22 -2.54 8.33 11.93
N HIS A 23 -3.58 7.49 12.08
CA HIS A 23 -4.03 6.63 10.98
C HIS A 23 -4.75 7.39 9.86
N ALA A 24 -5.36 8.54 10.16
CA ALA A 24 -5.94 9.44 9.16
C ALA A 24 -4.82 10.21 8.44
N ASP A 25 -3.78 10.63 9.15
CA ASP A 25 -2.64 11.35 8.61
C ASP A 25 -1.85 10.47 7.63
N SER A 26 -1.60 9.22 8.02
CA SER A 26 -0.98 8.23 7.12
C SER A 26 -1.81 7.97 5.86
N ASN A 27 -3.15 8.02 5.94
CA ASN A 27 -3.98 7.98 4.75
C ASN A 27 -3.78 9.23 3.91
N LEU A 28 -3.85 10.42 4.51
CA LEU A 28 -3.79 11.68 3.78
C LEU A 28 -2.47 11.81 3.01
N ILE A 29 -1.35 11.53 3.68
CA ILE A 29 -0.04 11.59 3.01
C ILE A 29 0.11 10.49 1.96
N PHE A 30 -0.39 9.27 2.19
CA PHE A 30 -0.41 8.22 1.16
C PHE A 30 -1.13 8.70 -0.11
N HIS A 31 -2.37 9.17 0.01
CA HIS A 31 -3.16 9.62 -1.14
C HIS A 31 -2.58 10.87 -1.81
N THR A 32 -1.93 11.75 -1.04
CA THR A 32 -1.26 12.93 -1.60
C THR A 32 -0.05 12.51 -2.43
N LEU A 33 0.81 11.66 -1.85
CA LEU A 33 2.00 11.17 -2.54
C LEU A 33 1.64 10.42 -3.82
N THR A 34 0.67 9.50 -3.78
CA THR A 34 0.37 8.62 -4.91
C THR A 34 -0.65 9.20 -5.90
N GLY A 35 -1.53 10.08 -5.42
CA GLY A 35 -2.60 10.69 -6.21
C GLY A 35 -2.25 12.07 -6.79
N LYS A 36 -1.42 12.85 -6.09
CA LYS A 36 -1.03 14.21 -6.51
C LYS A 36 0.44 14.33 -6.88
N CYS A 37 1.30 13.46 -6.38
CA CYS A 37 2.72 13.46 -6.66
C CYS A 37 3.17 12.20 -7.43
N ASP A 38 4.42 12.20 -7.86
CA ASP A 38 5.10 11.16 -8.64
C ASP A 38 5.52 9.92 -7.82
N TYR A 39 4.84 9.64 -6.71
CA TYR A 39 5.00 8.36 -6.00
C TYR A 39 4.07 7.32 -6.61
N ALA A 40 4.56 6.09 -6.70
CA ALA A 40 3.76 4.95 -7.13
C ALA A 40 3.28 4.17 -5.91
N GLU A 41 2.01 3.72 -5.92
CA GLU A 41 1.45 2.93 -4.81
C GLU A 41 2.28 1.66 -4.54
N GLN A 42 2.81 1.02 -5.59
CA GLN A 42 3.64 -0.19 -5.47
C GLN A 42 4.99 0.02 -4.76
N HIS A 43 5.49 1.26 -4.73
CA HIS A 43 6.73 1.62 -4.03
C HIS A 43 6.42 2.29 -2.69
N THR A 44 5.15 2.25 -2.27
CA THR A 44 4.68 2.84 -1.03
C THR A 44 4.15 1.75 -0.10
N ILE A 45 4.81 1.57 1.05
CA ILE A 45 4.35 0.66 2.11
C ILE A 45 3.72 1.46 3.24
N VAL A 46 2.58 0.99 3.76
CA VAL A 46 1.85 1.64 4.85
C VAL A 46 1.73 0.70 6.05
N PHE A 47 2.34 1.08 7.16
CA PHE A 47 2.21 0.44 8.46
C PHE A 47 1.22 1.21 9.32
N LYS A 48 0.02 0.65 9.51
CA LYS A 48 -0.96 1.14 10.51
C LYS A 48 -0.98 0.19 11.69
N LEU A 49 -0.20 0.54 12.71
CA LEU A 49 0.03 -0.35 13.85
C LEU A 49 -0.92 0.00 15.00
N SER A 50 -1.43 -1.03 15.65
CA SER A 50 -2.25 -0.94 16.86
C SER A 50 -2.04 -2.19 17.71
N PRO A 51 -2.51 -2.26 18.98
CA PRO A 51 -2.35 -3.46 19.80
C PRO A 51 -3.00 -4.71 19.16
N LYS A 52 -4.03 -4.51 18.32
CA LYS A 52 -4.70 -5.58 17.56
C LYS A 52 -4.00 -5.96 16.25
N LYS A 53 -3.11 -5.09 15.75
CA LYS A 53 -2.37 -5.24 14.49
C LYS A 53 -0.92 -4.87 14.74
N THR A 54 -0.26 -5.70 15.54
CA THR A 54 1.12 -5.50 15.98
C THR A 54 2.10 -6.20 15.04
N LYS A 55 3.33 -5.69 15.02
CA LYS A 55 4.51 -6.32 14.42
C LYS A 55 5.68 -6.05 15.34
N SER A 56 6.58 -7.02 15.47
CA SER A 56 7.84 -6.79 16.20
C SER A 56 8.71 -5.77 15.46
N PRO A 57 9.62 -5.08 16.16
CA PRO A 57 10.60 -4.19 15.53
C PRO A 57 11.35 -4.87 14.36
N ASN A 58 11.77 -6.13 14.55
CA ASN A 58 12.52 -6.89 13.54
C ASN A 58 11.69 -7.19 12.29
N GLU A 59 10.41 -7.52 12.43
CA GLU A 59 9.52 -7.73 11.29
C GLU A 59 9.33 -6.45 10.47
N ILE A 60 9.15 -5.30 11.15
CA ILE A 60 9.01 -4.00 10.50
C ILE A 60 10.29 -3.65 9.75
N LEU A 61 11.45 -3.75 10.40
CA LEU A 61 12.75 -3.46 9.78
C LEU A 61 13.03 -4.38 8.58
N SER A 62 12.71 -5.68 8.68
CA SER A 62 12.88 -6.63 7.58
C SER A 62 11.99 -6.29 6.39
N GLU A 63 10.74 -5.89 6.62
CA GLU A 63 9.84 -5.48 5.55
C GLU A 63 10.25 -4.15 4.90
N ILE A 64 10.71 -3.20 5.71
CA ILE A 64 11.26 -1.92 5.21
C ILE A 64 12.47 -2.18 4.33
N LYS A 65 13.42 -2.99 4.80
CA LYS A 65 14.60 -3.40 4.03
C LYS A 65 14.20 -3.97 2.68
N ARG A 66 13.29 -4.94 2.67
CA ARG A 66 12.80 -5.57 1.44
C ARG A 66 12.08 -4.59 0.52
N ALA A 67 11.37 -3.60 1.06
CA ALA A 67 10.68 -2.60 0.26
C ALA A 67 11.64 -1.67 -0.50
N VAL A 68 12.84 -1.46 0.01
CA VAL A 68 13.85 -0.56 -0.58
C VAL A 68 15.06 -1.30 -1.16
N GLU A 69 15.09 -2.63 -1.11
CA GLU A 69 16.25 -3.44 -1.51
C GLU A 69 16.62 -3.24 -2.99
N ASN A 70 15.61 -3.09 -3.85
CA ASN A 70 15.77 -2.91 -5.30
C ASN A 70 16.00 -1.45 -5.71
N SER A 71 16.03 -0.50 -4.77
CA SER A 71 16.27 0.91 -5.12
C SER A 71 17.75 1.17 -5.43
N THR A 72 18.00 1.99 -6.44
CA THR A 72 19.31 2.22 -7.05
C THR A 72 19.80 3.65 -6.86
N SER A 73 21.03 3.95 -7.29
CA SER A 73 21.58 5.31 -7.27
C SER A 73 20.68 6.26 -8.08
N GLY A 74 20.37 7.43 -7.50
CA GLY A 74 19.44 8.39 -8.09
C GLY A 74 17.95 8.16 -7.78
N ASP A 75 17.59 7.11 -7.03
CA ASP A 75 16.25 6.97 -6.44
C ASP A 75 16.14 7.78 -5.13
N SER A 76 14.89 7.95 -4.66
CA SER A 76 14.62 8.56 -3.36
C SER A 76 13.78 7.69 -2.47
N VAL A 77 14.02 7.80 -1.17
CA VAL A 77 13.25 7.12 -0.13
C VAL A 77 12.71 8.16 0.83
N LEU A 78 11.38 8.17 1.01
CA LEU A 78 10.70 8.97 2.01
C LEU A 78 10.21 8.07 3.15
N PHE A 79 10.62 8.37 4.36
CA PHE A 79 10.05 7.79 5.57
C PHE A 79 9.14 8.81 6.25
N TYR A 80 7.88 8.45 6.47
CA TYR A 80 6.91 9.23 7.22
C TYR A 80 6.53 8.49 8.50
N PHE A 81 6.54 9.17 9.64
CA PHE A 81 6.09 8.63 10.91
C PHE A 81 5.16 9.57 11.65
N ALA A 82 4.01 9.03 12.10
CA ALA A 82 3.09 9.71 13.00
C ALA A 82 2.81 8.86 14.25
N GLY A 83 3.13 9.39 15.43
CA GLY A 83 3.01 8.67 16.71
C GLY A 83 4.00 9.16 17.76
N HIS A 84 4.21 8.36 18.80
CA HIS A 84 5.14 8.65 19.89
C HIS A 84 6.60 8.38 19.54
N GLY A 85 7.47 9.30 19.96
CA GLY A 85 8.92 9.16 19.96
C GLY A 85 9.49 9.23 21.37
N HIS A 86 10.64 8.60 21.58
CA HIS A 86 11.36 8.62 22.86
C HIS A 86 12.86 8.76 22.65
N TYR A 87 13.51 9.43 23.59
CA TYR A 87 14.95 9.47 23.68
C TYR A 87 15.40 8.89 25.03
N GLN A 88 16.34 7.95 24.99
CA GLN A 88 16.94 7.36 26.19
C GLN A 88 18.40 7.03 25.91
N ASP A 89 19.29 7.34 26.84
CA ASP A 89 20.70 6.91 26.82
C ASP A 89 21.44 7.20 25.50
N GLY A 90 21.19 8.35 24.88
CA GLY A 90 21.82 8.74 23.62
C GLY A 90 21.14 8.18 22.36
N LYS A 91 20.08 7.38 22.51
CA LYS A 91 19.37 6.72 21.41
C LYS A 91 17.95 7.25 21.26
N THR A 92 17.50 7.24 20.01
CA THR A 92 16.18 7.74 19.61
C THR A 92 15.32 6.56 19.17
N TYR A 93 14.09 6.49 19.65
CA TYR A 93 13.18 5.38 19.43
C TYR A 93 11.83 5.84 18.91
N LEU A 94 11.27 5.07 17.97
CA LEU A 94 9.88 5.16 17.53
C LEU A 94 9.08 4.14 18.35
N ILE A 95 8.07 4.63 19.07
CA ILE A 95 7.26 3.81 19.98
C ILE A 95 6.21 3.04 19.17
N LEU A 96 6.18 1.73 19.37
CA LEU A 96 5.24 0.80 18.77
C LEU A 96 4.06 0.53 19.72
N PRO A 97 2.94 -0.06 19.24
CA PRO A 97 1.77 -0.31 20.09
C PRO A 97 2.06 -1.07 21.38
N ASN A 98 2.99 -2.04 21.33
CA ASN A 98 3.31 -2.94 22.45
C ASN A 98 4.70 -2.65 23.04
N THR A 99 5.24 -1.44 22.80
CA THR A 99 6.51 -1.04 23.41
C THR A 99 6.34 -0.99 24.93
N VAL A 100 7.22 -1.70 25.65
CA VAL A 100 7.18 -1.78 27.11
C VAL A 100 8.07 -0.68 27.68
N PRO A 101 7.55 0.20 28.57
CA PRO A 101 8.35 1.21 29.25
C PRO A 101 9.57 0.59 29.95
N GLY A 102 10.76 1.16 29.73
CA GLY A 102 12.02 0.65 30.25
C GLY A 102 12.66 -0.50 29.46
N ALA A 103 11.99 -1.03 28.42
CA ALA A 103 12.53 -2.05 27.51
C ALA A 103 12.53 -1.58 26.03
N TYR A 104 12.81 -0.29 25.79
CA TYR A 104 12.76 0.32 24.46
C TYR A 104 13.73 -0.32 23.47
N GLU A 105 14.90 -0.78 23.93
CA GLU A 105 15.91 -1.40 23.07
C GLU A 105 15.42 -2.66 22.33
N THR A 106 14.47 -3.39 22.93
CA THR A 106 13.96 -4.65 22.37
C THR A 106 12.52 -4.56 21.88
N THR A 107 11.77 -3.55 22.31
CA THR A 107 10.33 -3.44 22.04
C THR A 107 9.92 -2.18 21.26
N ALA A 108 10.85 -1.25 20.99
CA ALA A 108 10.67 -0.10 20.10
C ALA A 108 11.58 -0.22 18.87
N ILE A 109 11.42 0.68 17.89
CA ILE A 109 12.35 0.77 16.75
C ILE A 109 13.36 1.85 17.05
N ALA A 110 14.64 1.50 17.18
CA ALA A 110 15.71 2.49 17.20
C ALA A 110 15.78 3.19 15.85
N LEU A 111 15.78 4.53 15.86
CA LEU A 111 15.87 5.33 14.64
C LEU A 111 17.18 5.03 13.89
N GLU A 112 18.26 4.73 14.59
CA GLU A 112 19.54 4.36 13.99
C GLU A 112 19.43 3.07 13.15
N ASP A 113 18.71 2.06 13.63
CA ASP A 113 18.53 0.81 12.89
C ASP A 113 17.64 0.99 11.66
N LEU A 114 16.57 1.79 11.81
CA LEU A 114 15.77 2.22 10.67
C LEU A 114 16.62 3.01 9.65
N SER A 115 17.49 3.91 10.14
CA SER A 115 18.40 4.69 9.31
C SER A 115 19.31 3.79 8.48
N LYS A 116 19.86 2.74 9.10
CA LYS A 116 20.75 1.77 8.44
C LYS A 116 20.03 1.01 7.33
N GLU A 117 18.79 0.58 7.55
CA GLU A 117 18.05 -0.16 6.51
C GLU A 117 17.60 0.72 5.34
N LEU A 118 17.31 2.00 5.60
CA LEU A 118 16.90 2.94 4.55
C LEU A 118 18.07 3.54 3.78
N ARG A 119 19.23 3.70 4.44
CA ARG A 119 20.40 4.40 3.88
C ARG A 119 21.23 3.46 3.03
N VAL A 120 21.20 3.72 1.73
CA VAL A 120 22.14 3.16 0.77
C VAL A 120 22.84 4.30 0.04
N PRO A 121 24.13 4.14 -0.33
CA PRO A 121 24.89 5.18 -1.00
C PRO A 121 24.15 5.74 -2.23
N GLU A 122 24.27 7.06 -2.43
CA GLU A 122 23.76 7.79 -3.61
C GLU A 122 22.22 7.85 -3.76
N ARG A 123 21.47 7.49 -2.72
CA ARG A 123 20.01 7.72 -2.65
C ARG A 123 19.67 8.99 -1.87
N ALA A 124 18.70 9.75 -2.36
CA ALA A 124 18.12 10.84 -1.59
C ALA A 124 17.20 10.29 -0.50
N CYS A 125 17.44 10.68 0.75
CA CYS A 125 16.74 10.14 1.90
C CYS A 125 15.98 11.26 2.65
N PHE A 126 14.66 11.14 2.69
CA PHE A 126 13.77 12.10 3.33
C PHE A 126 13.09 11.47 4.55
N ARG A 127 12.90 12.26 5.61
CA ARG A 127 12.13 11.91 6.80
C ARG A 127 11.09 12.99 7.08
N ILE A 128 9.89 12.56 7.44
CA ILE A 128 8.84 13.42 7.95
C ILE A 128 8.36 12.81 9.27
N PHE A 129 8.47 13.59 10.35
CA PHE A 129 7.99 13.19 11.67
C PHE A 129 6.83 14.08 12.09
N ASP A 130 5.62 13.54 12.06
CA ASP A 130 4.44 14.13 12.72
C ASP A 130 4.25 13.48 14.10
N ALA A 131 5.27 13.65 14.93
CA ALA A 131 5.44 12.88 16.15
C ALA A 131 5.85 13.82 17.27
N CYS A 132 4.89 14.39 18.01
CA CYS A 132 5.22 15.01 19.28
C CYS A 132 4.08 15.23 20.28
N HIS A 133 4.36 14.79 21.51
CA HIS A 133 3.84 15.26 22.79
C HIS A 133 2.33 15.05 23.09
N SER A 134 1.89 13.80 23.32
CA SER A 134 0.68 13.57 24.14
C SER A 134 1.00 13.30 25.63
N GLY A 135 2.21 13.64 26.08
CA GLY A 135 2.76 13.32 27.40
C GLY A 135 2.21 14.14 28.57
N THR A 136 0.90 14.23 28.74
CA THR A 136 0.30 14.67 30.02
C THR A 136 -0.67 13.60 30.51
N ASP A 137 -0.38 13.10 31.72
CA ASP A 137 -0.98 11.97 32.45
C ASP A 137 -0.50 10.60 31.92
N VAL A 138 0.25 9.81 32.70
CA VAL A 138 -0.19 9.21 33.98
C VAL A 138 0.96 9.14 35.01
N ARG A 139 0.58 9.38 36.27
CA ARG A 139 1.36 9.29 37.50
C ARG A 139 2.14 7.97 37.62
N ASP A 140 3.44 8.01 37.33
CA ASP A 140 4.54 7.23 37.94
C ASP A 140 5.79 7.49 37.08
N ASP A 141 6.93 7.83 37.72
CA ASP A 141 8.19 8.23 37.05
C ASP A 141 8.77 7.18 36.07
N ALA A 142 8.22 5.96 36.01
CA ALA A 142 8.74 4.85 35.21
C ALA A 142 8.29 4.83 33.74
N GLY A 143 7.38 5.72 33.31
CA GLY A 143 6.74 5.66 31.98
C GLY A 143 6.75 6.95 31.15
N LYS A 144 7.49 7.99 31.57
CA LYS A 144 7.47 9.27 30.88
C LYS A 144 8.33 9.23 29.61
N LEU A 145 7.71 9.48 28.46
CA LEU A 145 8.42 9.62 27.19
C LEU A 145 9.14 10.98 27.13
N ASP A 146 10.45 10.95 26.91
CA ASP A 146 11.24 12.14 26.55
C ASP A 146 11.06 12.51 25.07
N SER A 147 9.94 13.17 24.76
CA SER A 147 9.61 13.66 23.41
C SER A 147 10.42 14.90 22.99
N GLU A 148 10.81 15.74 23.95
CA GLU A 148 11.62 16.94 23.69
C GLU A 148 13.01 16.53 23.16
N SER A 149 13.71 15.65 23.88
CA SER A 149 15.02 15.17 23.43
C SER A 149 14.92 14.32 22.16
N PHE A 150 13.77 13.67 21.91
CA PHE A 150 13.50 12.98 20.65
C PHE A 150 13.46 13.98 19.46
N ILE A 151 12.71 15.08 19.55
CA ILE A 151 12.69 16.09 18.48
C ILE A 151 14.07 16.74 18.32
N ARG A 152 14.74 17.01 19.44
CA ARG A 152 16.12 17.53 19.44
C ARG A 152 17.04 16.57 18.67
N SER A 153 16.99 15.27 18.95
CA SER A 153 17.88 14.29 18.32
C SER A 153 17.60 14.12 16.82
N ILE A 154 16.34 14.01 16.38
CA ILE A 154 16.01 13.90 14.95
C ILE A 154 16.40 15.15 14.16
N ASN A 155 16.37 16.33 14.81
CA ASN A 155 16.80 17.59 14.23
C ASN A 155 18.32 17.76 14.25
N HIS A 156 19.09 16.92 14.95
CA HIS A 156 20.57 16.98 14.98
C HIS A 156 21.25 15.81 14.25
N ASP A 157 20.51 14.78 13.83
CA ASP A 157 21.00 13.69 12.97
C ASP A 157 21.30 14.22 11.56
N ALA A 158 22.51 14.76 11.38
CA ALA A 158 22.85 15.67 10.28
C ALA A 158 23.71 15.04 9.16
N SER A 159 23.65 13.73 8.89
CA SER A 159 24.43 13.17 7.76
C SER A 159 23.54 12.47 6.72
N GLY A 160 23.33 13.13 5.58
CA GLY A 160 22.74 12.52 4.37
C GLY A 160 21.21 12.38 4.37
N TRP A 161 20.50 13.07 5.26
CA TRP A 161 19.05 13.11 5.32
C TRP A 161 18.51 14.53 5.17
N VAL A 162 17.28 14.62 4.67
CA VAL A 162 16.41 15.78 4.85
C VAL A 162 15.27 15.40 5.77
N THR A 163 15.20 16.04 6.93
CA THR A 163 14.23 15.76 7.99
C THR A 163 13.31 16.96 8.19
N LEU A 164 12.01 16.75 7.98
CA LEU A 164 10.94 17.65 8.40
C LEU A 164 10.31 17.13 9.69
N ALA A 165 10.09 17.99 10.67
CA ALA A 165 9.32 17.64 11.87
C ALA A 165 8.17 18.61 12.09
N GLY A 166 7.06 18.12 12.63
CA GLY A 166 5.82 18.88 12.77
C GLY A 166 5.87 20.01 13.81
N CYS A 167 6.82 19.98 14.74
CA CYS A 167 7.00 20.99 15.77
C CYS A 167 8.46 21.10 16.24
N LYS A 168 8.77 22.13 17.01
CA LYS A 168 10.04 22.23 17.74
C LYS A 168 10.05 21.31 18.96
N ASP A 169 11.24 21.17 19.56
CA ASP A 169 11.49 20.35 20.74
C ASP A 169 10.66 20.78 21.96
N ASP A 170 10.42 22.08 22.12
CA ASP A 170 9.63 22.69 23.20
C ASP A 170 8.12 22.84 22.87
N GLN A 171 7.62 22.18 21.81
CA GLN A 171 6.27 22.34 21.28
C GLN A 171 5.52 21.01 21.12
N PHE A 172 4.21 21.12 20.86
CA PHE A 172 3.30 19.99 20.69
C PHE A 172 2.94 19.82 19.20
N SER A 173 2.82 18.57 18.73
CA SER A 173 2.13 18.32 17.46
C SER A 173 0.64 18.16 17.73
N ILE A 174 -0.15 19.09 17.20
CA ILE A 174 -1.58 19.20 17.49
C ILE A 174 -2.38 18.56 16.36
N SER A 175 -3.43 17.86 16.74
CA SER A 175 -4.48 17.41 15.82
C SER A 175 -5.76 18.19 16.07
N ASP A 176 -6.49 18.47 15.00
CA ASP A 176 -7.79 19.11 15.07
C ASP A 176 -8.87 18.16 14.57
N ALA A 177 -9.89 17.94 15.43
CA ALA A 177 -11.01 17.09 15.12
C ALA A 177 -11.91 17.66 14.01
N SER A 178 -11.90 18.98 13.79
CA SER A 178 -12.71 19.61 12.73
C SER A 178 -12.24 19.20 11.34
N ILE A 179 -10.93 19.07 11.15
CA ILE A 179 -10.30 18.58 9.91
C ILE A 179 -10.02 17.07 9.94
N GLY A 180 -10.06 16.46 11.13
CA GLY A 180 -9.83 15.03 11.34
C GLY A 180 -8.39 14.58 11.08
N GLN A 181 -7.41 15.46 11.29
CA GLN A 181 -5.99 15.27 10.94
C GLN A 181 -5.07 16.00 11.94
N GLY A 182 -3.79 15.63 11.96
CA GLY A 182 -2.68 16.43 12.49
C GLY A 182 -2.48 17.71 11.68
N LEU A 183 -2.30 18.86 12.35
CA LEU A 183 -2.16 20.16 11.69
C LEU A 183 -0.99 20.17 10.69
N PHE A 184 0.13 19.59 11.08
CA PHE A 184 1.32 19.54 10.23
C PHE A 184 1.09 18.70 8.98
N THR A 185 0.64 17.45 9.13
CA THR A 185 0.37 16.59 7.96
C THR A 185 -0.70 17.19 7.04
N TYR A 186 -1.76 17.79 7.60
CA TYR A 186 -2.79 18.47 6.82
C TYR A 186 -2.22 19.57 5.93
N TYR A 187 -1.53 20.55 6.52
CA TYR A 187 -0.99 21.68 5.76
C TYR A 187 0.13 21.27 4.83
N LEU A 188 0.94 20.27 5.20
CA LEU A 188 1.95 19.69 4.31
C LEU A 188 1.31 19.12 3.04
N CYS A 189 0.23 18.33 3.19
CA CYS A 189 -0.43 17.69 2.05
C CYS A 189 -1.21 18.69 1.18
N GLU A 190 -1.88 19.67 1.79
CA GLU A 190 -2.53 20.78 1.06
C GLU A 190 -1.50 21.57 0.26
N GLU A 191 -0.34 21.88 0.87
CA GLU A 191 0.73 22.62 0.21
C GLU A 191 1.30 21.82 -0.95
N MET A 192 1.67 20.55 -0.75
CA MET A 192 2.15 19.66 -1.83
C MET A 192 1.16 19.59 -3.00
N SER A 193 -0.14 19.56 -2.70
CA SER A 193 -1.21 19.50 -3.71
C SER A 193 -1.38 20.81 -4.48
N SER A 194 -1.00 21.95 -3.89
CA SER A 194 -1.16 23.29 -4.46
C SER A 194 -0.10 23.69 -5.49
N PHE A 195 1.00 22.94 -5.56
CA PHE A 195 2.04 23.16 -6.57
C PHE A 195 1.46 22.99 -7.99
N LYS A 196 2.10 23.60 -8.98
CA LYS A 196 1.68 23.43 -10.38
C LYS A 196 2.09 22.05 -10.90
N PRO A 197 1.34 21.49 -11.85
CA PRO A 197 1.78 20.35 -12.65
C PRO A 197 3.26 20.41 -13.06
N ASP A 198 3.95 19.28 -12.94
CA ASP A 198 5.36 19.04 -13.27
C ASP A 198 6.36 19.88 -12.47
N GLN A 199 5.89 20.63 -11.46
CA GLN A 199 6.76 21.42 -10.60
C GLN A 199 7.44 20.52 -9.57
N PRO A 200 8.79 20.55 -9.47
CA PRO A 200 9.48 19.89 -8.37
C PRO A 200 9.13 20.55 -7.04
N ILE A 201 8.86 19.72 -6.05
CA ILE A 201 8.52 20.13 -4.69
C ILE A 201 9.78 19.96 -3.84
N TYR A 202 10.28 21.07 -3.29
CA TYR A 202 11.47 21.10 -2.46
C TYR A 202 11.10 21.22 -0.97
N PRO A 203 11.76 20.46 -0.07
CA PRO A 203 11.50 20.52 1.37
C PRO A 203 11.56 21.92 1.97
N GLU A 204 12.48 22.76 1.50
CA GLU A 204 12.68 24.14 1.94
C GLU A 204 11.45 25.00 1.64
N ILE A 205 10.87 24.85 0.45
CA ILE A 205 9.67 25.58 0.03
C ILE A 205 8.47 25.09 0.84
N LEU A 206 8.31 23.78 1.00
CA LEU A 206 7.24 23.22 1.83
C LEU A 206 7.29 23.79 3.25
N LYS A 207 8.47 23.75 3.89
CA LYS A 207 8.66 24.28 5.24
C LYS A 207 8.25 25.75 5.31
N VAL A 208 8.70 26.58 4.37
CA VAL A 208 8.39 28.01 4.36
C VAL A 208 6.88 28.23 4.23
N ASN A 209 6.22 27.56 3.28
CA ASN A 209 4.83 27.83 2.95
C ASN A 209 3.83 27.32 4.00
N ILE A 210 4.19 26.27 4.76
CA ILE A 210 3.29 25.71 5.79
C ILE A 210 3.52 26.30 7.19
N SER A 211 4.68 26.91 7.47
CA SER A 211 5.05 27.31 8.83
C SER A 211 4.05 28.28 9.45
N ASP A 212 3.64 29.32 8.71
CA ASP A 212 2.71 30.33 9.21
C ASP A 212 1.30 29.76 9.36
N LYS A 213 0.85 28.94 8.40
CA LYS A 213 -0.47 28.28 8.43
C LYS A 213 -0.61 27.36 9.66
N VAL A 214 0.42 26.54 9.94
CA VAL A 214 0.46 25.66 11.10
C VAL A 214 0.47 26.47 12.39
N LEU A 215 1.30 27.52 12.46
CA LEU A 215 1.41 28.37 13.65
C LEU A 215 0.10 29.09 13.97
N GLU A 216 -0.55 29.68 12.98
CA GLU A 216 -1.81 30.40 13.13
C GLU A 216 -2.95 29.46 13.54
N HIS A 217 -3.06 28.29 12.90
CA HIS A 217 -4.07 27.29 13.27
C HIS A 217 -3.82 26.77 14.70
N ALA A 218 -2.58 26.43 15.05
CA ALA A 218 -2.25 25.99 16.42
C ALA A 218 -2.60 27.08 17.46
N LYS A 219 -2.31 28.35 17.17
CA LYS A 219 -2.68 29.49 18.05
C LYS A 219 -4.18 29.61 18.25
N SER A 220 -4.98 29.37 17.21
CA SER A 220 -6.45 29.39 17.32
C SER A 220 -6.99 28.31 18.27
N LEU A 221 -6.22 27.22 18.45
CA LEU A 221 -6.53 26.13 19.39
C LEU A 221 -5.86 26.32 20.77
N GLY A 222 -5.16 27.43 20.99
CA GLY A 222 -4.47 27.73 22.25
C GLY A 222 -3.07 27.10 22.39
N TYR A 223 -2.50 26.59 21.31
CA TYR A 223 -1.18 25.95 21.28
C TYR A 223 -0.19 26.75 20.43
N THR A 224 1.08 26.35 20.47
CA THR A 224 2.09 26.83 19.52
C THR A 224 2.74 25.62 18.87
N GLN A 225 2.76 25.62 17.54
CA GLN A 225 3.38 24.58 16.73
C GLN A 225 4.12 25.24 15.57
N THR A 226 5.38 24.89 15.38
CA THR A 226 6.25 25.46 14.35
C THR A 226 7.06 24.35 13.71
N PRO A 227 6.78 24.02 12.43
CA PRO A 227 7.52 22.99 11.71
C PRO A 227 9.03 23.30 11.61
N THR A 228 9.85 22.26 11.69
CA THR A 228 11.31 22.34 11.53
C THR A 228 11.77 21.61 10.28
N LEU A 229 12.91 22.04 9.75
CA LEU A 229 13.62 21.39 8.64
C LEU A 229 15.10 21.33 8.99
N ASN A 230 15.67 20.13 9.00
CA ASN A 230 17.11 19.91 8.95
C ASN A 230 17.44 19.24 7.62
N ALA A 231 18.37 19.81 6.86
CA ALA A 231 18.84 19.23 5.61
C ALA A 231 20.37 19.23 5.59
N SER A 232 20.97 18.05 5.41
CA SER A 232 22.40 17.91 5.14
C SER A 232 22.63 17.18 3.82
N ILE A 233 22.17 17.82 2.74
CA ILE A 233 22.30 17.33 1.36
C ILE A 233 23.03 18.38 0.50
N SER A 234 23.69 17.91 -0.56
CA SER A 234 24.34 18.77 -1.56
C SER A 234 23.47 18.89 -2.80
N GLY A 235 23.16 20.13 -3.20
CA GLY A 235 22.30 20.42 -4.35
C GLY A 235 20.81 20.46 -4.00
N ASN A 236 19.98 20.76 -5.00
CA ASN A 236 18.54 20.87 -4.84
C ASN A 236 17.89 19.52 -5.13
N ILE A 237 17.42 18.83 -4.09
CA ILE A 237 16.77 17.51 -4.23
C ILE A 237 15.29 17.65 -3.90
N SER A 238 14.42 17.32 -4.86
CA SER A 238 12.98 17.38 -4.65
C SER A 238 12.48 16.18 -3.85
N ILE A 239 11.60 16.42 -2.88
CA ILE A 239 10.91 15.35 -2.13
C ILE A 239 9.83 14.69 -3.00
N ALA A 240 9.25 15.45 -3.91
CA ALA A 240 8.23 15.00 -4.84
C ALA A 240 8.27 15.86 -6.10
N THR A 241 7.66 15.40 -7.17
CA THR A 241 7.26 16.23 -8.31
C THR A 241 5.75 16.25 -8.35
N ARG A 242 5.16 17.43 -8.43
CA ARG A 242 3.71 17.56 -8.58
C ARG A 242 3.30 16.97 -9.92
N ARG A 243 2.33 16.06 -9.92
CA ARG A 243 1.78 15.53 -11.18
C ARG A 243 0.81 16.52 -11.79
N ALA A 244 0.58 16.42 -13.10
CA ALA A 244 -0.54 17.11 -13.72
C ALA A 244 -1.86 16.75 -13.02
N ASP A 245 -2.63 17.77 -12.65
CA ASP A 245 -4.03 17.55 -12.33
C ASP A 245 -4.71 17.05 -13.58
N VAL A 246 -5.48 15.98 -13.43
CA VAL A 246 -6.36 15.49 -14.50
C VAL A 246 -7.32 16.63 -14.81
N THR A 247 -7.12 17.28 -15.95
CA THR A 247 -7.97 18.37 -16.43
C THR A 247 -9.29 17.76 -16.91
N SER A 248 -10.29 17.74 -16.04
CA SER A 248 -11.66 17.98 -16.52
C SER A 248 -11.77 19.47 -16.88
N PRO A 249 -12.53 19.85 -17.92
CA PRO A 249 -12.55 21.22 -18.42
C PRO A 249 -12.93 22.20 -17.31
N ALA A 250 -12.18 23.30 -17.26
CA ALA A 250 -12.17 24.31 -16.22
C ALA A 250 -13.57 24.83 -15.87
N HIS A 251 -13.90 24.82 -14.58
CA HIS A 251 -14.70 25.87 -13.98
C HIS A 251 -13.99 26.35 -12.71
N GLU A 252 -13.76 27.66 -12.67
CA GLU A 252 -13.32 28.40 -11.50
C GLU A 252 -14.36 28.21 -10.39
N GLU A 253 -14.03 27.40 -9.37
CA GLU A 253 -14.84 27.30 -8.16
C GLU A 253 -14.00 27.78 -6.98
N THR A 254 -14.52 28.82 -6.32
CA THR A 254 -14.00 29.39 -5.08
C THR A 254 -14.07 28.36 -3.95
N ALA A 255 -13.14 28.47 -2.99
CA ALA A 255 -12.88 27.51 -1.91
C ALA A 255 -14.02 27.27 -0.90
N ASP A 256 -15.24 27.77 -1.14
CA ASP A 256 -16.38 27.77 -0.20
C ASP A 256 -17.37 26.61 -0.42
N GLU A 257 -17.18 25.77 -1.44
CA GLU A 257 -18.07 24.62 -1.73
C GLU A 257 -17.47 23.25 -1.39
N ARG A 258 -16.30 23.23 -0.74
CA ARG A 258 -15.77 22.00 -0.14
C ARG A 258 -16.62 21.67 1.09
N GLU A 259 -17.53 20.72 0.93
CA GLU A 259 -18.33 20.04 1.98
C GLU A 259 -19.65 20.70 2.40
N THR A 260 -20.75 20.35 1.70
CA THR A 260 -21.95 19.77 2.38
C THR A 260 -23.04 19.31 1.42
N ASN A 261 -23.16 19.85 0.21
CA ASN A 261 -24.32 19.54 -0.63
C ASN A 261 -24.14 18.23 -1.43
N ILE A 262 -24.85 17.18 -1.01
CA ILE A 262 -24.90 15.87 -1.68
C ILE A 262 -25.38 15.98 -3.13
N ASP A 263 -26.25 16.93 -3.44
CA ASP A 263 -26.82 17.10 -4.79
C ASP A 263 -25.77 17.58 -5.79
N ILE A 264 -24.85 18.46 -5.37
CA ILE A 264 -23.73 18.92 -6.21
C ILE A 264 -22.78 17.75 -6.50
N ARG A 265 -22.50 16.93 -5.49
CA ARG A 265 -21.65 15.74 -5.62
C ARG A 265 -22.28 14.69 -6.53
N ILE A 266 -23.59 14.46 -6.39
CA ILE A 266 -24.35 13.58 -7.30
C ILE A 266 -24.33 14.14 -8.72
N ALA A 267 -24.60 15.43 -8.90
CA ALA A 267 -24.59 16.07 -10.22
C ALA A 267 -23.21 15.99 -10.89
N ARG A 268 -22.13 16.13 -10.12
CA ARG A 268 -20.76 15.94 -10.61
C ARG A 268 -20.50 14.50 -11.05
N LEU A 269 -20.86 13.52 -10.24
CA LEU A 269 -20.67 12.10 -10.59
C LEU A 269 -21.54 11.69 -11.78
N ALA A 270 -22.75 12.24 -11.90
CA ALA A 270 -23.64 12.00 -13.03
C ALA A 270 -23.11 12.57 -14.36
N LYS A 271 -22.23 13.57 -14.31
CA LYS A 271 -21.55 14.12 -15.49
C LYS A 271 -20.34 13.30 -15.93
N VAL A 272 -19.85 12.37 -15.12
CA VAL A 272 -18.73 11.50 -15.52
C VAL A 272 -19.21 10.62 -16.67
N LYS A 273 -18.52 10.71 -17.81
CA LYS A 273 -18.82 9.91 -18.98
C LYS A 273 -18.71 8.42 -18.61
N ASP A 274 -19.69 7.63 -19.03
CA ASP A 274 -19.54 6.17 -18.98
C ASP A 274 -18.53 5.75 -20.04
N VAL A 275 -17.31 5.46 -19.60
CA VAL A 275 -16.20 5.05 -20.45
C VAL A 275 -16.10 3.53 -20.53
N LEU A 276 -16.80 2.79 -19.67
CA LEU A 276 -16.75 1.33 -19.62
C LEU A 276 -17.77 0.70 -20.58
N THR A 277 -17.78 1.17 -21.83
CA THR A 277 -18.53 0.52 -22.91
C THR A 277 -17.93 -0.84 -23.21
N ASN A 278 -18.71 -1.75 -23.79
CA ASN A 278 -18.22 -3.08 -24.16
C ASN A 278 -17.02 -3.02 -25.11
N GLU A 279 -17.05 -2.13 -26.10
CA GLU A 279 -15.94 -1.88 -27.02
C GLU A 279 -14.68 -1.42 -26.29
N HIS A 280 -14.82 -0.51 -25.33
CA HIS A 280 -13.68 -0.03 -24.54
C HIS A 280 -13.11 -1.15 -23.66
N LEU A 281 -13.96 -1.94 -23.00
CA LEU A 281 -13.51 -3.08 -22.17
C LEU A 281 -12.76 -4.13 -23.00
N GLU A 282 -13.24 -4.43 -24.21
CA GLU A 282 -12.54 -5.34 -25.14
C GLU A 282 -11.18 -4.77 -25.55
N ASN A 283 -11.11 -3.49 -25.91
CA ASN A 283 -9.87 -2.83 -26.29
C ASN A 283 -8.84 -2.84 -25.16
N VAL A 284 -9.27 -2.51 -23.93
CA VAL A 284 -8.40 -2.54 -22.75
C VAL A 284 -7.89 -3.96 -22.49
N LEU A 285 -8.75 -4.98 -22.55
CA LEU A 285 -8.33 -6.37 -22.37
C LEU A 285 -7.35 -6.82 -23.48
N ASN A 286 -7.58 -6.41 -24.73
CA ASN A 286 -6.67 -6.68 -25.85
C ASN A 286 -5.28 -6.09 -25.57
N MET A 287 -5.21 -4.79 -25.26
CA MET A 287 -3.97 -4.10 -24.97
C MET A 287 -3.23 -4.72 -23.79
N MET A 288 -3.95 -4.97 -22.68
CA MET A 288 -3.40 -5.63 -21.49
C MET A 288 -2.80 -7.00 -21.85
N THR A 289 -3.51 -7.79 -22.64
CA THR A 289 -3.05 -9.13 -23.06
C THR A 289 -1.79 -9.06 -23.90
N GLU A 290 -1.78 -8.21 -24.94
CA GLU A 290 -0.66 -8.08 -25.86
C GLU A 290 0.60 -7.57 -25.16
N LYS A 291 0.46 -6.54 -24.32
CA LYS A 291 1.59 -5.95 -23.59
C LYS A 291 2.14 -6.91 -22.54
N CYS A 292 1.30 -7.50 -21.70
CA CYS A 292 1.75 -8.52 -20.74
C CYS A 292 2.49 -9.66 -21.45
N ALA A 293 1.91 -10.22 -22.52
CA ALA A 293 2.51 -11.33 -23.23
C ALA A 293 3.85 -10.99 -23.90
N ALA A 294 3.98 -9.79 -24.49
CA ALA A 294 5.23 -9.33 -25.06
C ALA A 294 6.32 -9.20 -23.98
N GLU A 295 5.97 -8.59 -22.85
CA GLU A 295 6.90 -8.35 -21.75
C GLU A 295 7.32 -9.64 -21.07
N PHE A 296 6.41 -10.59 -20.85
CA PHE A 296 6.76 -11.92 -20.35
C PHE A 296 7.71 -12.67 -21.27
N ARG A 297 7.56 -12.56 -22.59
CA ARG A 297 8.49 -13.17 -23.54
C ARG A 297 9.87 -12.49 -23.52
N ASN A 298 9.92 -11.18 -23.31
CA ASN A 298 11.18 -10.43 -23.23
C ASN A 298 11.90 -10.62 -21.90
N ALA A 299 11.16 -10.74 -20.79
CA ALA A 299 11.68 -10.86 -19.43
C ALA A 299 12.13 -12.30 -19.09
N ILE A 300 11.96 -13.26 -20.02
CA ILE A 300 12.36 -14.64 -19.80
C ILE A 300 13.89 -14.77 -19.84
N SER A 301 14.46 -15.02 -18.66
CA SER A 301 15.79 -15.63 -18.52
C SER A 301 15.71 -17.16 -18.37
N LEU A 302 14.51 -17.71 -18.19
CA LEU A 302 14.23 -19.12 -17.88
C LEU A 302 13.46 -19.79 -19.03
N PRO A 303 13.77 -21.05 -19.41
CA PRO A 303 13.24 -21.68 -20.61
C PRO A 303 11.80 -22.20 -20.46
N PHE A 304 10.85 -21.31 -20.17
CA PHE A 304 9.41 -21.61 -20.22
C PHE A 304 8.88 -21.59 -21.65
N GLU A 305 7.94 -22.48 -21.95
CA GLU A 305 7.10 -22.38 -23.14
C GLU A 305 5.84 -21.56 -22.80
N ILE A 306 5.69 -20.37 -23.41
CA ILE A 306 4.57 -19.45 -23.17
C ILE A 306 3.46 -19.66 -24.21
N THR A 307 2.24 -19.89 -23.74
CA THR A 307 1.02 -19.91 -24.56
C THR A 307 0.02 -18.87 -24.04
N VAL A 308 -0.47 -17.99 -24.90
CA VAL A 308 -1.54 -17.03 -24.56
C VAL A 308 -2.87 -17.65 -24.99
N ASN A 309 -3.77 -17.88 -24.04
CA ASN A 309 -5.06 -18.49 -24.32
C ASN A 309 -6.06 -17.49 -24.89
N GLU A 310 -7.15 -18.00 -25.47
CA GLU A 310 -8.26 -17.19 -25.92
C GLU A 310 -8.86 -16.36 -24.76
N LYS A 311 -9.50 -15.25 -25.13
CA LYS A 311 -10.20 -14.40 -24.16
C LYS A 311 -11.47 -15.10 -23.73
N ILE A 312 -11.74 -15.07 -22.44
CA ILE A 312 -12.84 -15.79 -21.79
C ILE A 312 -13.71 -14.83 -20.97
N ARG A 313 -14.93 -15.27 -20.69
CA ARG A 313 -15.81 -14.58 -19.73
C ARG A 313 -15.35 -14.88 -18.30
N ALA A 314 -15.69 -14.02 -17.36
CA ALA A 314 -15.41 -14.22 -15.94
C ALA A 314 -15.96 -15.56 -15.41
N ASN A 315 -17.08 -16.03 -15.95
CA ASN A 315 -17.71 -17.31 -15.62
C ASN A 315 -16.82 -18.53 -15.92
N ASP A 316 -15.94 -18.41 -16.92
CA ASP A 316 -15.11 -19.51 -17.41
C ASP A 316 -13.71 -19.49 -16.78
N ILE A 317 -13.45 -18.55 -15.85
CA ILE A 317 -12.24 -18.56 -15.04
C ILE A 317 -12.24 -19.86 -14.21
N PRO A 318 -11.11 -20.59 -14.12
CA PRO A 318 -11.07 -21.83 -13.34
C PRO A 318 -11.46 -21.62 -11.87
N GLU A 319 -12.38 -22.44 -11.34
CA GLU A 319 -12.92 -22.31 -9.97
C GLU A 319 -11.84 -22.20 -8.88
N LYS A 320 -10.73 -22.91 -9.08
CA LYS A 320 -9.56 -22.88 -8.17
C LYS A 320 -8.89 -21.50 -8.03
N MET A 321 -9.16 -20.56 -8.93
CA MET A 321 -8.68 -19.18 -8.85
C MET A 321 -9.68 -18.23 -8.18
N HIS A 322 -10.95 -18.64 -8.00
CA HIS A 322 -12.02 -17.76 -7.51
C HIS A 322 -11.76 -17.21 -6.12
N SER A 323 -11.22 -18.04 -5.21
CA SER A 323 -10.91 -17.61 -3.84
C SER A 323 -9.95 -16.42 -3.82
N SER A 324 -8.89 -16.49 -4.62
CA SER A 324 -7.88 -15.43 -4.75
C SER A 324 -8.46 -14.13 -5.30
N ILE A 325 -9.39 -14.21 -6.25
CA ILE A 325 -10.08 -13.06 -6.85
C ILE A 325 -11.04 -12.42 -5.84
N VAL A 326 -11.84 -13.24 -5.15
CA VAL A 326 -12.82 -12.76 -4.16
C VAL A 326 -12.12 -12.12 -2.96
N ASP A 327 -11.06 -12.75 -2.45
CA ASP A 327 -10.27 -12.22 -1.34
C ASP A 327 -9.56 -10.93 -1.75
N PHE A 328 -9.02 -10.86 -2.97
CA PHE A 328 -8.50 -9.61 -3.54
C PHE A 328 -9.55 -8.50 -3.56
N SER A 329 -10.72 -8.77 -4.16
CA SER A 329 -11.80 -7.78 -4.28
C SER A 329 -12.23 -7.24 -2.92
N LYS A 330 -12.31 -8.11 -1.91
CA LYS A 330 -12.64 -7.71 -0.53
C LYS A 330 -11.54 -6.88 0.13
N ASN A 331 -10.29 -7.29 -0.03
CA ASN A 331 -9.15 -6.62 0.59
C ASN A 331 -8.93 -5.20 0.05
N ILE A 332 -9.18 -4.98 -1.24
CA ILE A 332 -9.10 -3.63 -1.85
C ILE A 332 -10.40 -2.82 -1.62
N GLY A 333 -11.51 -3.47 -1.26
CA GLY A 333 -12.78 -2.79 -1.00
C GLY A 333 -13.47 -2.25 -2.25
N ILE A 334 -13.28 -2.92 -3.40
CA ILE A 334 -13.90 -2.53 -4.67
C ILE A 334 -15.35 -3.02 -4.75
N LYS A 335 -16.17 -2.35 -5.57
CA LYS A 335 -17.56 -2.74 -5.87
C LYS A 335 -17.73 -3.06 -7.36
N PRO A 336 -17.47 -4.31 -7.79
CA PRO A 336 -17.54 -4.71 -9.19
C PRO A 336 -18.97 -4.68 -9.74
N ARG A 337 -19.10 -4.52 -11.06
CA ARG A 337 -20.32 -4.84 -11.82
C ARG A 337 -20.49 -6.35 -12.02
N HIS A 338 -19.39 -7.09 -12.00
CA HIS A 338 -19.39 -8.55 -11.95
C HIS A 338 -19.85 -9.05 -10.57
N ASP A 339 -20.41 -10.25 -10.54
CA ASP A 339 -20.75 -10.94 -9.31
C ASP A 339 -19.50 -11.66 -8.76
N ILE A 340 -18.80 -11.01 -7.82
CA ILE A 340 -17.61 -11.55 -7.14
C ILE A 340 -17.94 -11.72 -5.66
N LYS A 341 -18.31 -12.93 -5.25
CA LYS A 341 -18.86 -13.19 -3.90
C LYS A 341 -18.26 -14.43 -3.24
N ARG A 342 -18.24 -14.37 -1.91
CA ARG A 342 -18.04 -15.52 -1.02
C ARG A 342 -19.35 -15.78 -0.31
N TYR A 343 -19.88 -17.00 -0.38
CA TYR A 343 -21.02 -17.42 0.42
C TYR A 343 -20.68 -18.67 1.23
N GLU A 344 -21.36 -18.79 2.36
CA GLU A 344 -21.23 -19.91 3.29
C GLU A 344 -22.51 -20.73 3.21
N GLU A 345 -22.38 -22.02 2.91
CA GLU A 345 -23.48 -22.97 3.01
C GLU A 345 -23.31 -23.80 4.28
N GLU A 346 -24.35 -23.86 5.09
CA GLU A 346 -24.40 -24.77 6.24
C GLU A 346 -24.95 -26.13 5.79
N TYR A 347 -24.22 -27.20 6.10
CA TYR A 347 -24.64 -28.57 5.86
C TYR A 347 -24.47 -29.42 7.11
N ASP A 348 -25.29 -30.46 7.24
CA ASP A 348 -25.18 -31.42 8.34
C ASP A 348 -23.87 -32.21 8.24
N ASP A 349 -23.14 -32.36 9.35
CA ASP A 349 -21.92 -33.17 9.40
C ASP A 349 -22.24 -34.65 9.08
N PRO A 350 -21.75 -35.20 7.95
CA PRO A 350 -22.07 -36.57 7.54
C PRO A 350 -21.42 -37.63 8.44
N TYR A 351 -20.49 -37.23 9.32
CA TYR A 351 -19.80 -38.11 10.27
C TYR A 351 -20.32 -37.98 11.70
N ASP A 352 -21.36 -37.17 11.92
CA ASP A 352 -22.05 -37.04 13.21
C ASP A 352 -23.03 -38.21 13.41
N THR A 353 -22.50 -39.43 13.42
CA THR A 353 -23.22 -40.67 13.73
C THR A 353 -22.93 -41.09 15.16
N TYR A 354 -23.55 -40.42 16.14
CA TYR A 354 -23.75 -40.99 17.46
C TYR A 354 -25.21 -41.45 17.63
N PHE A 355 -25.36 -42.78 17.74
CA PHE A 355 -26.52 -43.57 18.21
C PHE A 355 -27.86 -43.54 17.44
N GLY A 356 -28.07 -44.58 16.61
CA GLY A 356 -29.34 -45.30 16.47
C GLY A 356 -30.61 -44.50 16.13
N ALA A 357 -31.77 -45.15 16.28
CA ALA A 357 -33.10 -44.64 15.90
C ALA A 357 -33.55 -43.33 16.60
N LEU A 358 -32.72 -42.74 17.47
CA LEU A 358 -32.98 -41.50 18.21
C LEU A 358 -32.26 -40.26 17.62
N SER A 359 -31.42 -40.44 16.59
CA SER A 359 -30.70 -39.33 15.92
C SER A 359 -31.59 -38.26 15.28
N ALA A 360 -32.88 -38.52 15.09
CA ALA A 360 -33.85 -37.53 14.60
C ALA A 360 -34.31 -36.52 15.68
N LEU A 361 -33.99 -36.74 16.96
CA LEU A 361 -34.44 -35.93 18.09
C LEU A 361 -33.40 -34.92 18.60
N TYR A 362 -32.18 -34.93 18.06
CA TYR A 362 -31.10 -34.02 18.44
C TYR A 362 -30.60 -33.20 17.23
N PRO A 363 -30.33 -31.90 17.39
CA PRO A 363 -29.81 -31.07 16.31
C PRO A 363 -28.42 -31.56 15.90
N ARG A 364 -28.26 -31.91 14.62
CA ARG A 364 -26.98 -32.34 14.05
C ARG A 364 -25.96 -31.21 14.10
N LYS A 365 -24.69 -31.57 14.29
CA LYS A 365 -23.60 -30.61 14.18
C LYS A 365 -23.55 -30.08 12.75
N LYS A 366 -23.76 -28.76 12.61
CA LYS A 366 -23.65 -28.09 11.31
C LYS A 366 -22.19 -27.78 10.99
N ARG A 367 -21.78 -28.07 9.77
CA ARG A 367 -20.51 -27.63 9.17
C ARG A 367 -20.80 -26.53 8.16
N LYS A 368 -19.80 -25.69 7.91
CA LYS A 368 -19.85 -24.65 6.89
C LYS A 368 -18.96 -25.03 5.72
N ARG A 369 -19.50 -24.97 4.51
CA ARG A 369 -18.73 -25.02 3.26
C ARG A 369 -18.67 -23.61 2.69
N ILE A 370 -17.48 -23.18 2.31
CA ILE A 370 -17.26 -21.86 1.73
C ILE A 370 -17.18 -22.03 0.22
N PHE A 371 -17.94 -21.22 -0.50
CA PHE A 371 -17.92 -21.15 -1.95
C PHE A 371 -17.48 -19.76 -2.39
N TYR A 372 -16.74 -19.73 -3.49
CA TYR A 372 -16.27 -18.53 -4.15
C TYR A 372 -16.79 -18.51 -5.57
N ASP A 373 -17.37 -17.39 -5.94
CA ASP A 373 -18.12 -17.26 -7.17
C ASP A 373 -17.73 -15.98 -7.90
N VAL A 374 -17.46 -16.14 -9.19
CA VAL A 374 -16.99 -15.09 -10.09
C VAL A 374 -17.81 -15.23 -11.37
N ARG A 375 -18.77 -14.33 -11.56
CA ARG A 375 -19.66 -14.34 -12.73
C ARG A 375 -19.76 -12.94 -13.32
N GLN A 376 -19.94 -12.85 -14.63
CA GLN A 376 -20.24 -11.59 -15.31
C GLN A 376 -21.65 -11.61 -15.92
N PRO A 377 -22.30 -10.45 -16.05
CA PRO A 377 -23.55 -10.29 -16.81
C PRO A 377 -23.45 -10.79 -18.27
N ASP A 378 -24.57 -11.26 -18.82
CA ASP A 378 -24.64 -11.81 -20.18
C ASP A 378 -24.31 -10.79 -21.28
N ASP A 379 -24.65 -9.52 -21.04
CA ASP A 379 -24.46 -8.38 -21.93
C ASP A 379 -23.04 -7.81 -21.94
N MET A 380 -22.13 -8.33 -21.12
CA MET A 380 -20.73 -7.90 -21.07
C MET A 380 -19.81 -8.75 -21.95
N PRO A 381 -18.72 -8.14 -22.50
CA PRO A 381 -17.77 -8.84 -23.34
C PRO A 381 -16.88 -9.79 -22.52
N ASN A 382 -15.98 -10.51 -23.19
CA ASN A 382 -14.93 -11.25 -22.50
C ASN A 382 -14.11 -10.31 -21.61
N SER A 383 -13.78 -10.77 -20.41
CA SER A 383 -13.14 -9.94 -19.38
C SER A 383 -11.80 -10.46 -18.92
N ALA A 384 -11.42 -11.68 -19.32
CA ALA A 384 -10.19 -12.31 -18.84
C ALA A 384 -9.45 -13.06 -19.95
N THR A 385 -8.17 -13.32 -19.71
CA THR A 385 -7.34 -14.26 -20.46
C THR A 385 -6.34 -14.91 -19.52
N ILE A 386 -5.83 -16.07 -19.89
CA ILE A 386 -4.81 -16.79 -19.12
C ILE A 386 -3.59 -16.98 -20.00
N ILE A 387 -2.43 -16.61 -19.48
CA ILE A 387 -1.14 -16.92 -20.08
C ILE A 387 -0.54 -18.12 -19.34
N ASP A 388 -0.30 -19.18 -20.08
CA ASP A 388 0.28 -20.42 -19.59
C ASP A 388 1.79 -20.43 -19.80
N PHE A 389 2.52 -20.76 -18.75
CA PHE A 389 3.96 -20.98 -18.76
C PHE A 389 4.19 -22.45 -18.44
N LYS A 390 4.59 -23.20 -19.46
CA LYS A 390 4.88 -24.62 -19.30
C LYS A 390 6.33 -24.80 -18.89
N GLY A 391 6.53 -25.39 -17.71
CA GLY A 391 7.84 -25.75 -17.20
C GLY A 391 8.26 -27.18 -17.58
N ASP A 392 9.49 -27.55 -17.27
CA ASP A 392 10.00 -28.92 -17.41
C ASP A 392 9.42 -29.88 -16.35
N GLY A 393 8.76 -29.34 -15.31
CA GLY A 393 8.15 -30.05 -14.21
C GLY A 393 9.14 -30.58 -13.16
N ARG A 394 10.44 -30.25 -13.27
CA ARG A 394 11.49 -30.64 -12.33
C ARG A 394 12.11 -29.41 -11.69
N CYS A 395 12.74 -28.56 -12.49
CA CYS A 395 13.40 -27.31 -12.10
C CYS A 395 12.51 -26.09 -12.36
N LEU A 396 11.62 -26.17 -13.35
CA LEU A 396 10.64 -25.16 -13.70
C LEU A 396 9.21 -25.67 -13.42
N PRO A 397 8.40 -24.94 -12.64
CA PRO A 397 7.02 -25.33 -12.35
C PRO A 397 6.11 -24.96 -13.52
N ASP A 398 4.89 -25.45 -13.54
CA ASP A 398 3.86 -24.86 -14.40
C ASP A 398 3.35 -23.57 -13.73
N ILE A 399 3.34 -22.46 -14.46
CA ILE A 399 2.80 -21.18 -13.98
C ILE A 399 1.59 -20.78 -14.84
N LYS A 400 0.56 -20.21 -14.21
CA LYS A 400 -0.56 -19.57 -14.90
C LYS A 400 -0.65 -18.11 -14.47
N VAL A 401 -0.77 -17.22 -15.45
CA VAL A 401 -1.00 -15.79 -15.21
C VAL A 401 -2.39 -15.45 -15.70
N LEU A 402 -3.29 -15.14 -14.77
CA LEU A 402 -4.62 -14.64 -15.07
C LEU A 402 -4.56 -13.13 -15.25
N LEU A 403 -4.98 -12.65 -16.42
CA LEU A 403 -5.27 -11.25 -16.68
C LEU A 403 -6.79 -11.09 -16.62
N TYR A 404 -7.28 -10.27 -15.70
CA TYR A 404 -8.72 -10.07 -15.48
C TYR A 404 -9.05 -8.59 -15.37
N LEU A 405 -9.86 -8.09 -16.30
CA LEU A 405 -10.44 -6.76 -16.27
C LEU A 405 -11.78 -6.80 -15.52
N ILE A 406 -11.80 -6.18 -14.34
CA ILE A 406 -12.94 -6.10 -13.45
C ILE A 406 -13.62 -4.73 -13.61
N PRO A 407 -14.74 -4.61 -14.33
CA PRO A 407 -15.47 -3.35 -14.44
C PRO A 407 -16.11 -3.00 -13.09
N LEU A 408 -15.91 -1.76 -12.63
CA LEU A 408 -16.57 -1.18 -11.45
C LEU A 408 -17.67 -0.22 -11.91
N GLN A 409 -18.22 0.57 -10.98
CA GLN A 409 -19.37 1.43 -11.26
C GLN A 409 -19.03 2.60 -12.22
N ILE A 410 -17.80 3.11 -12.16
CA ILE A 410 -17.32 4.26 -12.96
C ILE A 410 -15.93 3.96 -13.53
N THR A 411 -15.12 3.22 -12.77
CA THR A 411 -13.73 2.85 -13.10
C THR A 411 -13.62 1.36 -13.43
N GLY A 412 -12.50 0.93 -14.00
CA GLY A 412 -12.15 -0.49 -14.11
C GLY A 412 -11.01 -0.86 -13.16
N CYS A 413 -10.82 -2.14 -12.89
CA CYS A 413 -9.64 -2.66 -12.21
C CYS A 413 -9.00 -3.73 -13.10
N MET A 414 -7.76 -3.50 -13.52
CA MET A 414 -6.97 -4.48 -14.25
C MET A 414 -6.18 -5.30 -13.24
N LEU A 415 -6.50 -6.59 -13.13
CA LEU A 415 -5.88 -7.52 -12.20
C LEU A 415 -5.00 -8.52 -12.95
N VAL A 416 -3.76 -8.68 -12.48
CA VAL A 416 -2.81 -9.70 -12.93
C VAL A 416 -2.50 -10.61 -11.74
N SER A 417 -2.96 -11.85 -11.80
CA SER A 417 -2.75 -12.85 -10.75
C SER A 417 -1.81 -13.94 -11.24
N VAL A 418 -0.72 -14.16 -10.51
CA VAL A 418 0.30 -15.16 -10.85
C VAL A 418 0.13 -16.37 -9.95
N PHE A 419 -0.01 -17.54 -10.55
CA PHE A 419 -0.31 -18.79 -9.86
C PHE A 419 0.75 -19.85 -10.11
N ASN A 420 1.28 -20.42 -9.03
CA ASN A 420 2.05 -21.65 -9.09
C ASN A 420 1.08 -22.84 -9.23
N CYS A 421 1.19 -23.56 -10.34
CA CYS A 421 0.38 -24.75 -10.60
C CYS A 421 1.14 -26.05 -10.28
N GLY A 422 2.30 -25.94 -9.65
CA GLY A 422 3.07 -27.05 -9.14
C GLY A 422 4.09 -27.63 -10.13
N TRP A 423 4.75 -28.68 -9.65
CA TRP A 423 5.76 -29.46 -10.36
C TRP A 423 5.09 -30.74 -10.89
N ARG A 424 5.58 -31.37 -11.96
CA ARG A 424 4.86 -32.43 -12.69
C ARG A 424 4.14 -33.44 -11.75
N ASN A 425 2.83 -33.56 -11.95
CA ASN A 425 1.97 -34.71 -11.61
C ASN A 425 1.58 -35.01 -10.15
N ARG A 426 1.79 -34.11 -9.17
CA ARG A 426 1.22 -34.31 -7.81
C ARG A 426 0.91 -33.00 -7.06
N SER A 427 -0.13 -32.30 -7.47
CA SER A 427 -1.19 -31.75 -6.60
C SER A 427 -2.19 -30.99 -7.47
N SER A 428 -3.46 -31.04 -7.13
CA SER A 428 -4.51 -30.19 -7.71
C SER A 428 -4.45 -28.74 -7.23
N ASP A 429 -3.46 -28.41 -6.41
CA ASP A 429 -3.44 -27.17 -5.63
C ASP A 429 -2.75 -26.07 -6.43
N ILE A 430 -3.54 -25.07 -6.81
CA ILE A 430 -3.01 -23.80 -7.29
C ILE A 430 -2.71 -22.92 -6.08
N GLU A 431 -1.51 -22.35 -6.05
CA GLU A 431 -1.11 -21.37 -5.05
C GLU A 431 -0.94 -20.00 -5.70
N LEU A 432 -1.58 -18.98 -5.13
CA LEU A 432 -1.37 -17.60 -5.55
C LEU A 432 0.01 -17.13 -5.10
N ILE A 433 0.87 -16.78 -6.05
CA ILE A 433 2.18 -16.16 -5.79
C ILE A 433 1.97 -14.68 -5.42
N LYS A 434 1.29 -13.94 -6.31
CA LYS A 434 1.06 -12.50 -6.12
C LYS A 434 -0.06 -11.99 -7.03
N ASN A 435 -0.79 -10.99 -6.52
CA ASN A 435 -1.66 -10.14 -7.31
C ASN A 435 -0.96 -8.80 -7.57
N PHE A 436 -1.04 -8.33 -8.80
CA PHE A 436 -0.72 -6.98 -9.24
C PHE A 436 -1.99 -6.37 -9.80
N TYR A 437 -2.25 -5.09 -9.54
CA TYR A 437 -3.46 -4.46 -10.05
C TYR A 437 -3.26 -2.98 -10.31
N GLN A 438 -4.07 -2.42 -11.19
CA GLN A 438 -4.18 -0.98 -11.41
C GLN A 438 -5.64 -0.59 -11.66
N MET A 439 -6.01 0.59 -11.16
CA MET A 439 -7.32 1.18 -11.42
C MET A 439 -7.32 1.96 -12.74
N LEU A 440 -8.21 1.57 -13.64
CA LEU A 440 -8.56 2.29 -14.87
C LEU A 440 -9.55 3.40 -14.53
N LYS A 441 -9.16 4.65 -14.76
CA LYS A 441 -10.04 5.82 -14.64
C LYS A 441 -10.66 6.17 -16.00
N PRO A 442 -11.85 6.79 -16.04
CA PRO A 442 -12.51 7.19 -17.28
C PRO A 442 -11.64 7.95 -18.28
N ASP A 443 -10.69 8.77 -17.80
CA ASP A 443 -9.86 9.62 -18.67
C ASP A 443 -8.43 9.08 -18.85
N ASP A 444 -8.19 7.79 -18.55
CA ASP A 444 -6.87 7.20 -18.70
C ASP A 444 -6.50 7.05 -20.18
N SER A 445 -5.33 7.56 -20.56
CA SER A 445 -4.79 7.41 -21.91
C SER A 445 -4.40 5.96 -22.18
N GLU A 446 -4.41 5.57 -23.46
CA GLU A 446 -3.90 4.27 -23.92
C GLU A 446 -2.45 4.03 -23.45
N GLU A 447 -1.63 5.08 -23.40
CA GLU A 447 -0.26 5.03 -22.88
C GLU A 447 -0.21 4.58 -21.42
N ARG A 448 -1.11 5.08 -20.58
CA ARG A 448 -1.19 4.67 -19.17
C ARG A 448 -1.63 3.22 -19.02
N ILE A 449 -2.59 2.78 -19.84
CA ILE A 449 -3.02 1.37 -19.89
C ILE A 449 -1.85 0.47 -20.31
N ASN A 450 -1.00 0.97 -21.22
CA ASN A 450 0.18 0.25 -21.71
C ASN A 450 1.28 0.08 -20.64
N GLU A 451 1.32 0.87 -19.57
CA GLU A 451 2.35 0.77 -18.51
C GLU A 451 2.17 -0.46 -17.60
N ILE A 452 0.99 -1.07 -17.58
CA ILE A 452 0.67 -2.18 -16.65
C ILE A 452 1.32 -3.49 -17.07
N GLY A 453 1.36 -3.74 -18.38
CA GLY A 453 1.93 -4.96 -18.94
C GLY A 453 3.38 -5.16 -18.53
N PRO A 454 4.27 -4.18 -18.78
CA PRO A 454 5.67 -4.25 -18.41
C PRO A 454 5.92 -4.38 -16.90
N PHE A 455 5.16 -3.65 -16.08
CA PHE A 455 5.37 -3.68 -14.62
C PHE A 455 4.95 -5.02 -14.01
N SER A 456 3.72 -5.47 -14.30
CA SER A 456 3.20 -6.72 -13.76
C SER A 456 4.01 -7.92 -14.24
N ALA A 457 4.48 -7.91 -15.49
CA ALA A 457 5.29 -8.98 -16.04
C ALA A 457 6.69 -9.07 -15.39
N ASN A 458 7.40 -7.95 -15.26
CA ASN A 458 8.75 -7.94 -14.67
C ASN A 458 8.73 -8.34 -13.19
N SER A 459 7.83 -7.76 -12.39
CA SER A 459 7.70 -8.15 -10.97
C SER A 459 7.18 -9.59 -10.80
N ALA A 460 6.32 -10.07 -11.70
CA ALA A 460 5.91 -11.48 -11.71
C ALA A 460 7.09 -12.40 -12.01
N MET A 461 7.89 -12.09 -13.03
CA MET A 461 9.07 -12.86 -13.40
C MET A 461 10.11 -12.90 -12.30
N GLU A 462 10.33 -11.80 -11.57
CA GLU A 462 11.21 -11.79 -10.40
C GLU A 462 10.74 -12.81 -9.34
N LYS A 463 9.44 -12.88 -9.05
CA LYS A 463 8.89 -13.86 -8.09
C LYS A 463 8.97 -15.29 -8.61
N ILE A 464 8.73 -15.50 -9.90
CA ILE A 464 8.87 -16.82 -10.54
C ILE A 464 10.33 -17.29 -10.48
N THR A 465 11.29 -16.42 -10.82
CA THR A 465 12.72 -16.72 -10.76
C THR A 465 13.15 -17.09 -9.35
N ASN A 466 12.72 -16.34 -8.33
CA ASN A 466 12.99 -16.68 -6.92
C ASN A 466 12.47 -18.08 -6.51
N ILE A 467 11.30 -18.49 -7.03
CA ILE A 467 10.74 -19.84 -6.77
C ILE A 467 11.61 -20.90 -7.44
N VAL A 468 12.02 -20.65 -8.68
CA VAL A 468 12.88 -21.55 -9.47
C VAL A 468 14.26 -21.68 -8.82
N GLU A 469 14.89 -20.59 -8.41
CA GLU A 469 16.20 -20.61 -7.73
C GLU A 469 16.15 -21.42 -6.44
N LYS A 470 15.11 -21.23 -5.61
CA LYS A 470 14.90 -22.04 -4.40
C LYS A 470 14.74 -23.52 -4.73
N ARG A 471 14.03 -23.85 -5.81
CA ARG A 471 13.86 -25.23 -6.26
C ARG A 471 15.19 -25.84 -6.73
N VAL A 472 15.96 -25.10 -7.53
CA VAL A 472 17.27 -25.54 -8.01
C VAL A 472 18.20 -25.79 -6.84
N ALA A 473 18.30 -24.85 -5.89
CA ALA A 473 19.13 -25.00 -4.69
C ALA A 473 18.74 -26.23 -3.85
N LEU A 474 17.44 -26.55 -3.77
CA LEU A 474 16.96 -27.76 -3.11
C LEU A 474 17.42 -29.03 -3.84
N LEU A 475 17.28 -29.08 -5.17
CA LEU A 475 17.68 -30.23 -5.98
C LEU A 475 19.20 -30.42 -6.01
N GLU A 476 19.98 -29.34 -5.97
CA GLU A 476 21.44 -29.39 -5.85
C GLU A 476 21.87 -29.99 -4.51
N ARG A 477 21.17 -29.66 -3.42
CA ARG A 477 21.40 -30.28 -2.10
C ARG A 477 21.11 -31.77 -2.12
N GLU A 478 19.97 -32.19 -2.67
CA GLU A 478 19.63 -33.62 -2.84
C GLU A 478 20.66 -34.39 -3.67
N LEU A 479 21.35 -33.74 -4.61
CA LEU A 479 22.40 -34.38 -5.41
C LEU A 479 23.74 -34.48 -4.66
N SER A 480 23.97 -33.58 -3.70
CA SER A 480 25.21 -33.51 -2.91
C SER A 480 25.22 -34.40 -1.66
N GLU A 481 24.04 -34.81 -1.19
CA GLU A 481 23.81 -35.81 -0.12
C GLU A 481 23.81 -37.23 -0.68
#